data_AF-K1TL48-F1
#
_entry.id   AF-K1TL48-F1
#
_cell.length_a   1.000
_cell.length_b   1.000
_cell.length_c   1.000
_cell.angle_alpha   90.00
_cell.angle_beta   90.00
_cell.angle_gamma   90.00
#
_symmetry.space_group_name_H-M   'P 1'
#
loop_
_entity.id
_entity.type
_entity.pdbx_description
1 polymer ?
#
loop_
_entity_poly.entity_id
_entity_poly.type
_entity_poly.pdbx_seq_one_letter_code
_entity_poly.pdbx_strand_id
1 'polypeptide(L)' 'MKKVGVCLDTCHVFDAGYDIVNSLDEVLTDFDRIIGLEKLRAIHINDSKNPLGSHKDRHECIG' A
#
# COMPACT_ATOMS: atom_id res chain seq x y z
N MET A 1 12.68 15.84 -12.78
CA MET A 1 12.00 14.58 -12.38
C MET A 1 10.45 14.68 -12.44
N LYS A 2 9.84 15.30 -13.47
CA LYS A 2 8.36 15.50 -13.53
C LYS A 2 7.55 14.32 -14.13
N LYS A 3 8.16 13.16 -14.36
CA LYS A 3 7.54 12.05 -15.11
C LYS A 3 7.36 10.75 -14.32
N VAL A 4 7.68 10.73 -13.02
CA VAL A 4 7.56 9.52 -12.18
C VAL A 4 6.31 9.63 -11.32
N GLY A 5 5.48 8.58 -11.37
CA GLY A 5 4.35 8.37 -10.47
C GLY A 5 4.50 7.05 -9.72
N VAL A 6 3.70 6.87 -8.67
CA VAL A 6 3.70 5.69 -7.80
C VAL A 6 2.35 5.01 -7.89
N CYS A 7 2.36 3.67 -7.92
CA CYS A 7 1.21 2.82 -7.69
C CYS A 7 1.30 2.25 -6.27
N LEU A 8 0.22 2.36 -5.50
CA LEU A 8 0.13 1.75 -4.17
C LEU A 8 -0.61 0.41 -4.32
N ASP A 9 0.04 -0.68 -3.95
CA ASP A 9 -0.57 -2.02 -3.96
C ASP A 9 -0.91 -2.44 -2.52
N THR A 10 -2.19 -2.62 -2.22
CA THR A 10 -2.66 -2.84 -0.84
C THR A 10 -2.12 -4.14 -0.25
N CYS A 11 -1.99 -5.21 -1.05
CA CYS A 11 -1.40 -6.46 -0.57
C CYS A 11 0.07 -6.24 -0.21
N HIS A 12 0.83 -5.55 -1.05
CA HIS A 12 2.27 -5.34 -0.81
C HIS A 12 2.53 -4.44 0.39
N VAL A 13 1.73 -3.38 0.55
CA VAL A 13 1.84 -2.45 1.67
C VAL A 13 1.56 -3.19 2.98
N PHE A 14 0.51 -4.00 3.02
CA PHE A 14 0.17 -4.85 4.17
C PHE A 14 1.26 -5.91 4.46
N ASP A 15 1.71 -6.63 3.43
CA ASP A 15 2.77 -7.64 3.57
C ASP A 15 4.12 -7.03 3.99
N ALA A 16 4.35 -5.74 3.73
CA ALA A 16 5.53 -4.99 4.18
C ALA A 16 5.43 -4.50 5.63
N GLY A 17 4.28 -4.66 6.29
CA GLY A 17 4.07 -4.32 7.70
C GLY A 17 3.35 -2.99 7.93
N TYR A 18 2.82 -2.34 6.89
CA TYR A 18 1.99 -1.15 7.04
C TYR A 18 0.53 -1.55 7.24
N ASP A 19 -0.01 -1.27 8.42
CA ASP A 19 -1.37 -1.66 8.78
C ASP A 19 -2.42 -0.74 8.12
N ILE A 20 -2.81 -1.08 6.89
CA ILE A 20 -3.89 -0.40 6.16
C ILE A 20 -5.29 -0.88 6.56
N VAL A 21 -5.41 -1.90 7.42
CA VAL A 21 -6.69 -2.41 7.93
C VAL A 21 -7.16 -1.56 9.11
N ASN A 22 -6.26 -1.25 10.04
CA ASN A 22 -6.59 -0.51 11.27
C ASN A 22 -6.04 0.92 11.30
N SER A 23 -4.99 1.23 10.51
CA SER A 23 -4.24 2.48 10.59
C SER A 23 -4.02 3.16 9.23
N LEU A 24 -5.02 3.12 8.34
CA LEU A 24 -4.90 3.66 6.98
C LEU A 24 -4.44 5.13 6.95
N ASP A 25 -4.99 5.99 7.81
CA ASP A 25 -4.64 7.42 7.83
C ASP A 25 -3.16 7.65 8.19
N GLU A 26 -2.60 6.84 9.08
CA GLU A 26 -1.17 6.91 9.45
C GLU A 26 -0.29 6.49 8.26
N VAL A 27 -0.65 5.40 7.58
CA VAL A 27 0.06 4.93 6.39
C VAL A 27 0.03 5.97 5.26
N LEU A 28 -1.12 6.59 5.02
CA LEU A 28 -1.25 7.63 3.99
C LEU A 28 -0.54 8.93 4.39
N THR A 29 -0.54 9.29 5.68
CA THR A 29 0.22 10.44 6.20
C THR A 29 1.72 10.23 5.98
N ASP A 30 2.24 9.04 6.27
CA ASP A 30 3.64 8.70 6.01
C ASP A 30 3.97 8.66 4.52
N PHE A 31 3.07 8.11 3.70
CA PHE A 31 3.21 8.14 2.24
C PHE A 31 3.31 9.58 1.72
N ASP A 32 2.42 10.48 2.17
CA ASP A 32 2.43 11.88 1.74
C ASP A 32 3.73 12.58 2.18
N ARG A 33 4.13 12.37 3.44
CA ARG A 33 5.35 12.96 4.00
C ARG A 33 6.61 12.52 3.28
N ILE A 34 6.70 11.28 2.82
CA ILE A 34 7.93 10.70 2.22
C ILE A 34 7.92 10.82 0.70
N ILE A 35 6.79 10.51 0.05
CA ILE A 35 6.66 10.40 -1.40
C ILE A 35 5.87 11.57 -1.98
N GLY A 36 4.79 11.96 -1.32
CA GLY A 36 3.82 12.96 -1.78
C GLY A 36 2.61 12.31 -2.47
N LEU A 37 1.40 12.59 -1.98
CA LEU A 37 0.15 12.08 -2.55
C LEU A 37 -0.07 12.57 -3.99
N GLU A 38 0.52 13.70 -4.38
CA GLU A 38 0.48 14.20 -5.75
C GLU A 38 1.15 13.25 -6.76
N LYS A 39 1.97 12.30 -6.27
CA LYS A 39 2.60 11.26 -7.09
C LYS A 39 1.82 9.95 -7.12
N LEU A 40 0.80 9.77 -6.30
CA LEU A 40 -0.04 8.57 -6.35
C LEU A 40 -0.91 8.63 -7.62
N ARG A 41 -0.67 7.73 -8.56
CA ARG A 41 -1.36 7.70 -9.87
C ARG A 41 -2.28 6.50 -10.06
N ALA A 42 -2.09 5.45 -9.26
CA ALA A 42 -2.88 4.25 -9.30
C ALA A 42 -2.88 3.57 -7.93
N ILE A 43 -3.91 2.77 -7.69
CA ILE A 43 -3.98 1.86 -6.56
C ILE A 43 -4.33 0.48 -7.12
N HIS A 44 -3.53 -0.52 -6.80
CA HIS A 44 -3.96 -1.91 -6.93
C HIS A 44 -4.64 -2.31 -5.64
N ILE A 45 -5.94 -2.61 -5.75
CA ILE A 45 -6.74 -3.05 -4.62
C ILE A 45 -6.75 -4.57 -4.66
N ASN A 46 -5.90 -5.16 -3.84
CA ASN A 46 -5.70 -6.59 -3.66
C ASN A 46 -5.82 -6.91 -2.16
N ASP A 47 -6.56 -7.95 -1.81
CA ASP A 47 -6.48 -8.52 -0.46
C ASP A 47 -5.21 -9.38 -0.34
N SER A 48 -4.81 -9.76 0.88
CA SER A 48 -3.65 -10.62 1.12
C SER A 48 -4.08 -11.97 1.69
N LYS A 49 -3.52 -13.06 1.16
CA LYS A 49 -3.66 -14.40 1.75
C LYS A 49 -2.92 -14.55 3.10
N ASN A 50 -2.13 -13.55 3.52
CA ASN A 50 -1.20 -13.67 4.63
C ASN A 50 -1.45 -12.61 5.72
N PRO A 51 -1.02 -12.87 6.96
CA PRO A 51 -0.99 -11.86 8.02
C PRO A 51 -0.08 -10.66 7.69
N LEU A 52 -0.27 -9.55 8.41
CA LEU A 52 0.54 -8.33 8.32
C LEU A 52 2.04 -8.65 8.44
N GLY A 53 2.86 -8.05 7.58
CA GLY A 53 4.33 -8.20 7.65
C GLY A 53 4.86 -9.56 7.21
N SER A 54 4.09 -10.34 6.44
CA SER A 54 4.50 -11.69 6.03
C SER A 54 5.51 -11.74 4.88
N HIS A 55 5.68 -10.65 4.12
CA HIS A 55 6.60 -10.55 2.97
C HIS A 55 6.45 -11.69 1.95
N LYS A 56 5.21 -12.03 1.54
CA LYS A 56 4.92 -13.15 0.64
C LYS A 56 4.41 -12.73 -0.73
N ASP A 57 3.73 -11.59 -0.82
CA ASP A 57 3.09 -11.12 -2.05
C ASP A 57 2.20 -12.21 -2.67
N ARG A 58 1.11 -12.52 -1.96
CA ARG A 58 0.08 -13.45 -2.43
C ARG A 58 -1.28 -12.78 -2.32
N HIS A 59 -1.73 -12.26 -3.46
CA HIS A 59 -3.01 -11.59 -3.59
C HIS A 59 -4.16 -12.57 -3.35
N GLU A 60 -5.24 -12.07 -2.77
CA GLU A 60 -6.52 -12.76 -2.63
C GLU A 60 -7.64 -11.95 -3.28
N CYS A 61 -8.74 -12.63 -3.61
CA CYS A 61 -10.01 -11.97 -3.89
C CYS A 61 -10.37 -11.01 -2.76
N ILE A 62 -11.08 -9.93 -3.09
CA ILE A 62 -11.49 -8.94 -2.09
C ILE A 62 -12.52 -9.55 -1.12
N GLY A 63 -12.20 -9.51 0.19
CA GLY A 63 -13.05 -10.01 1.28
C GLY A 63 -12.90 -11.50 1.54
#